data_AF-A0AAV0JVU0-F1
#
_entry.id   AF-A0AAV0JVU0-F1
#
_cell.length_a   1.000
_cell.length_b   1.000
_cell.length_c   1.000
_cell.angle_alpha   90.00
_cell.angle_beta   90.00
_cell.angle_gamma   90.00
#
_symmetry.space_group_name_H-M   'P 1'
#
loop_
_entity.id
_entity.type
_entity.pdbx_description
1 polymer ?
#
loop_
_entity_poly.entity_id
_entity_poly.type
_entity_poly.pdbx_seq_one_letter_code
_entity_poly.pdbx_strand_id
1 'polypeptide(L)'
;MTYTRTVTNVGRPFSTYFSKVSSPEGVAVEVVPSVMRFKEVKEKASYTVTFTRLDDNVTRSSNVGQGSLAWYSIGDDGYKVLSTIVVVFV
;
A
#
# COMPACT_ATOMS: atom_id res chain seq x y z
N MET A 1 7.20 4.24 -11.48
CA MET A 1 6.08 5.22 -11.43
C MET A 1 5.66 5.43 -9.99
N THR A 2 5.46 6.68 -9.57
CA THR A 2 5.15 7.00 -8.17
C THR A 2 3.82 7.74 -8.06
N TYR A 3 3.00 7.37 -7.08
CA TYR A 3 1.72 8.02 -6.78
C TYR A 3 1.67 8.48 -5.34
N THR A 4 1.10 9.66 -5.12
CA THR A 4 0.75 10.13 -3.79
C THR A 4 -0.69 9.76 -3.46
N ARG A 5 -0.90 9.30 -2.24
CA ARG A 5 -2.22 9.00 -1.66
C ARG A 5 -2.34 9.68 -0.31
N THR A 6 -3.55 10.12 0.00
CA THR A 6 -3.88 10.70 1.30
C THR A 6 -5.01 9.88 1.90
N VAL A 7 -4.83 9.48 3.16
CA VAL A 7 -5.84 8.81 3.96
C VAL A 7 -6.31 9.73 5.07
N THR A 8 -7.54 9.53 5.51
CA THR A 8 -8.14 10.24 6.64
C THR A 8 -8.47 9.22 7.70
N ASN A 9 -8.03 9.43 8.95
CA ASN A 9 -8.45 8.57 10.05
C ASN A 9 -9.93 8.79 10.34
N VAL A 10 -10.74 7.74 10.22
CA VAL A 10 -12.16 7.76 10.57
C VAL A 10 -12.46 6.88 11.79
N GLY A 11 -11.43 6.27 12.37
CA GLY A 11 -11.50 5.44 13.56
C GLY A 11 -11.14 6.21 14.83
N ARG A 12 -10.59 5.49 15.82
CA ARG A 12 -10.20 6.06 17.11
C ARG A 12 -8.96 6.96 16.98
N PRO A 13 -8.80 7.98 17.84
CA PRO A 13 -7.55 8.73 17.96
C PRO A 13 -6.40 7.84 18.47
N PHE A 14 -5.16 8.33 18.35
CA PHE A 14 -3.93 7.63 18.76
C PHE A 14 -3.72 6.24 18.11
N SER A 15 -4.24 6.04 16.91
CA SER A 15 -4.09 4.80 16.14
C SER A 15 -2.80 4.79 15.32
N THR A 16 -2.13 3.64 15.25
CA THR A 16 -0.98 3.40 14.38
C THR A 16 -1.30 2.29 13.39
N TYR A 17 -0.91 2.47 12.13
CA TYR A 17 -1.07 1.48 11.06
C TYR A 17 0.26 1.19 10.39
N PHE A 18 0.52 -0.06 10.03
CA PHE A 18 1.66 -0.45 9.19
C PHE A 18 1.19 -0.99 7.84
N SER A 19 1.96 -0.69 6.80
CA SER A 19 1.69 -1.19 5.45
C SER A 19 2.27 -2.58 5.24
N LYS A 20 1.56 -3.40 4.47
CA LYS A 20 2.05 -4.66 3.93
C LYS A 20 1.67 -4.73 2.45
N VAL A 21 2.67 -5.04 1.63
CA VAL A 21 2.49 -5.17 0.19
C VAL A 21 2.58 -6.63 -0.22
N SER A 22 1.62 -7.06 -1.04
CA SER A 22 1.76 -8.22 -1.92
C SER A 22 2.03 -7.67 -3.32
N SER A 23 3.27 -7.74 -3.75
CA SER A 23 3.70 -7.15 -5.01
C SER A 23 3.12 -7.90 -6.22
N PRO A 24 2.64 -7.19 -7.26
CA PRO A 24 2.34 -7.80 -8.55
C PRO A 24 3.55 -8.51 -9.15
N GLU A 25 3.32 -9.60 -9.87
CA GLU A 25 4.36 -10.32 -10.60
C GLU A 25 5.14 -9.36 -11.53
N GLY A 26 6.47 -9.40 -11.46
CA GLY A 26 7.35 -8.55 -12.28
C GLY A 26 7.41 -7.07 -11.87
N VAL A 27 6.87 -6.70 -10.70
CA VAL A 27 6.90 -5.30 -10.20
C VAL A 27 7.32 -5.27 -8.73
N ALA A 28 8.33 -4.48 -8.39
CA ALA A 28 8.59 -4.09 -7.01
C ALA A 28 7.70 -2.91 -6.61
N VAL A 29 7.17 -2.95 -5.39
CA VAL A 29 6.30 -1.92 -4.85
C VAL A 29 6.87 -1.43 -3.52
N GLU A 30 7.11 -0.13 -3.43
CA GLU A 30 7.61 0.55 -2.23
C GLU A 30 6.57 1.54 -1.71
N VAL A 31 6.41 1.62 -0.39
CA VAL A 31 5.45 2.50 0.29
C VAL A 31 6.17 3.34 1.33
N VAL A 32 6.09 4.68 1.22
CA VAL A 32 6.77 5.61 2.13
C VAL A 32 5.81 6.71 2.61
N PRO A 33 5.64 6.91 3.93
CA PRO A 33 6.15 6.06 5.01
C PRO A 33 5.43 4.70 5.04
N SER A 34 6.08 3.66 5.59
CA SER A 34 5.46 2.35 5.81
C SER A 34 4.62 2.27 7.09
N VAL A 35 4.69 3.30 7.94
CA VAL A 35 3.92 3.41 9.18
C VAL A 35 3.23 4.77 9.23
N MET A 36 1.93 4.76 9.52
CA MET A 36 1.13 5.95 9.74
C MET A 36 0.69 6.03 11.19
N ARG A 37 0.71 7.24 11.75
CA ARG A 37 0.25 7.53 13.10
C ARG A 37 -0.77 8.66 13.01
N PHE A 38 -1.90 8.46 13.66
CA PHE A 38 -2.95 9.46 13.77
C PHE A 38 -3.20 9.72 15.25
N LYS A 39 -3.12 10.98 15.65
CA LYS A 39 -3.44 11.48 16.99
C LYS A 39 -4.92 11.81 17.11
N GLU A 40 -5.55 12.25 16.03
CA GLU A 40 -6.94 12.72 16.06
C GLU A 40 -7.85 11.99 15.05
N VAL A 41 -9.15 12.04 15.31
CA VAL A 41 -10.17 11.64 14.33
C VAL A 41 -10.23 12.71 13.24
N LYS A 42 -10.33 12.30 11.98
CA LYS A 42 -10.27 13.13 10.76
C LYS A 42 -8.89 13.70 10.43
N GLU A 43 -7.85 13.35 11.18
CA GLU A 43 -6.48 13.68 10.80
C GLU A 43 -6.13 13.00 9.46
N LYS A 44 -5.40 13.74 8.61
CA LYS A 44 -4.97 13.27 7.30
C LYS A 44 -3.48 12.98 7.30
N ALA A 45 -3.10 11.89 6.66
CA ALA A 45 -1.70 11.55 6.40
C ALA A 45 -1.53 11.14 4.94
N SER A 46 -0.38 11.49 4.37
CA SER A 46 -0.04 11.15 2.99
C SER A 46 1.10 10.15 2.93
N TYR A 47 1.08 9.32 1.90
CA TYR A 47 2.13 8.38 1.56
C TYR A 47 2.33 8.32 0.05
N THR A 48 3.51 7.91 -0.36
CA THR A 48 3.84 7.58 -1.74
C THR A 48 3.86 6.07 -1.93
N VAL A 49 3.43 5.64 -3.11
CA VAL A 49 3.61 4.27 -3.60
C VAL A 49 4.40 4.33 -4.89
N THR A 50 5.58 3.70 -4.90
CA THR A 50 6.45 3.62 -6.06
C THR A 50 6.42 2.21 -6.62
N PHE A 51 6.16 2.12 -7.92
CA PHE A 51 6.14 0.89 -8.71
C PHE A 51 7.36 0.86 -9.62
N THR A 52 8.16 -0.18 -9.52
CA THR A 52 9.37 -0.37 -10.33
C THR A 52 9.24 -1.69 -11.09
N ARG A 53 9.28 -1.63 -12.43
CA ARG A 53 9.31 -2.83 -13.26
C ARG A 53 10.62 -3.57 -12.99
N LEU A 54 10.52 -4.87 -12.72
CA LEU A 54 11.66 -5.75 -12.60
C LEU A 54 12.01 -6.33 -13.98
N ASP A 55 13.30 -6.55 -14.23
CA ASP A 55 13.82 -6.96 -15.54
C ASP A 55 13.20 -8.27 -16.05
N ASP A 56 13.19 -8.43 -17.38
CA ASP A 56 12.46 -9.46 -18.12
C ASP A 56 12.96 -10.91 -17.89
N ASN A 57 13.98 -11.13 -17.05
CA ASN A 57 14.40 -12.47 -16.61
C ASN A 57 13.40 -13.13 -15.64
N VAL A 58 12.41 -12.37 -15.15
CA VAL A 58 11.22 -12.95 -14.52
C VAL A 58 10.27 -13.35 -15.64
N THR A 59 10.20 -14.65 -15.96
CA THR A 59 9.17 -15.19 -16.85
C THR A 59 7.80 -14.86 -16.28
N ARG A 60 7.13 -13.85 -16.84
CA ARG A 60 5.77 -13.49 -16.43
C ARG A 60 4.80 -14.52 -16.96
N SER A 61 3.92 -15.02 -16.09
CA SER A 61 2.83 -15.91 -16.48
C SER A 61 1.77 -15.22 -17.35
N SER A 62 1.64 -13.89 -17.25
CA SER A 62 0.68 -13.09 -18.00
C SER A 62 1.12 -11.63 -18.20
N ASN A 63 0.42 -10.91 -19.09
CA ASN A 63 0.59 -9.46 -19.28
C ASN A 63 -0.06 -8.62 -18.18
N VAL A 64 -0.63 -9.24 -17.16
CA VAL A 64 -1.31 -8.56 -16.04
C VAL A 64 -0.71 -9.03 -14.71
N GLY A 65 -0.09 -8.11 -13.98
CA GLY A 65 0.31 -8.35 -12.60
C GLY A 65 -0.81 -7.96 -11.64
N GLN A 66 -1.08 -8.81 -10.65
CA GLN A 66 -2.04 -8.51 -9.57
C GLN A 66 -1.36 -8.53 -8.20
N GLY A 67 -1.71 -7.59 -7.35
CA GLY A 67 -1.19 -7.48 -5.99
C GLY A 67 -2.10 -6.65 -5.09
N SER A 68 -1.60 -6.29 -3.92
CA SER A 68 -2.34 -5.45 -2.98
C SER A 68 -1.44 -4.68 -2.02
N LEU A 69 -1.95 -3.54 -1.55
CA LEU A 69 -1.43 -2.80 -0.40
C LEU A 69 -2.48 -2.86 0.70
N ALA A 70 -2.11 -3.36 1.87
CA ALA A 70 -2.96 -3.35 3.06
C ALA A 70 -2.33 -2.53 4.19
N TRP A 71 -3.14 -1.74 4.88
CA TRP A 71 -2.80 -1.11 6.15
C TRP A 71 -3.46 -1.90 7.27
N TYR A 72 -2.65 -2.34 8.23
CA TYR A 72 -3.11 -3.07 9.42
C TYR A 72 -2.95 -2.18 10.64
N SER A 73 -3.99 -2.08 11.45
CA SER A 73 -3.89 -1.41 12.75
C SER A 73 -2.96 -2.19 13.68
N ILE A 74 -2.24 -1.47 14.52
CA ILE A 74 -1.47 -2.04 15.61
C ILE A 74 -2.34 -2.00 16.87
N GLY A 75 -2.66 -3.18 17.42
CA GLY A 75 -3.48 -3.34 18.61
C GLY A 75 -4.68 -4.25 18.36
N ASP A 76 -5.65 -4.21 19.29
CA ASP A 76 -6.78 -5.16 19.34
C ASP A 76 -7.98 -4.73 18.48
N ASP A 77 -7.89 -3.60 17.78
CA ASP A 77 -8.97 -3.06 16.96
C ASP A 77 -9.14 -3.77 15.61
N GLY A 78 -8.13 -4.52 15.16
CA GLY A 78 -8.23 -5.46 14.04
C GLY A 78 -8.56 -4.83 12.68
N TYR A 79 -8.40 -3.51 12.53
CA TYR A 79 -8.73 -2.82 11.29
C TYR A 79 -7.74 -3.16 10.18
N LYS A 80 -8.30 -3.45 9.01
CA LYS A 80 -7.56 -3.68 7.77
C LYS A 80 -8.14 -2.80 6.66
N VAL A 81 -7.32 -1.94 6.08
CA VAL A 81 -7.68 -1.13 4.90
C VAL A 81 -6.93 -1.69 3.70
N LEU A 82 -7.65 -2.24 2.72
CA LEU A 82 -7.09 -2.94 1.56
C LEU A 82 -7.27 -2.13 0.27
N SER A 83 -6.20 -2.00 -0.49
CA SER A 83 -6.18 -1.46 -1.85
C SER A 83 -5.65 -2.50 -2.82
N THR A 84 -6.44 -2.86 -3.83
CA THR A 84 -5.99 -3.75 -4.91
C THR A 84 -5.04 -3.01 -5.85
N ILE A 85 -4.02 -3.71 -6.34
CA ILE A 85 -3.06 -3.20 -7.32
C ILE A 85 -3.18 -4.07 -8.58
N VAL A 86 -3.35 -3.43 -9.72
CA VAL A 86 -3.31 -4.08 -11.04
C VAL A 86 -2.32 -3.33 -11.91
N VAL A 87 -1.40 -4.06 -12.54
CA VAL A 87 -0.43 -3.54 -13.49
C VAL A 87 -0.63 -4.25 -14.81
N VAL A 88 -0.76 -3.48 -15.89
CA VAL A 88 -0.83 -4.01 -17.26
C VAL A 88 0.50 -3.68 -17.94
N PHE A 89 1.18 -4.71 -18.44
CA PHE A 89 2.38 -4.55 -19.25
C PHE A 89 1.95 -4.33 -20.69
N VAL A 90 2.26 -3.14 -21.22
CA VAL A 90 2.05 -2.76 -22.63
C VAL A 90 3.35 -2.70 -23.38
#